data_AF-A0A508T5B9-F1
#
_entry.id   AF-A0A508T5B9-F1
#
_cell.length_a   1.000
_cell.length_b   1.000
_cell.length_c   1.000
_cell.angle_alpha   90.00
_cell.angle_beta   90.00
_cell.angle_gamma   90.00
#
_symmetry.space_group_name_H-M   'P 1'
#
loop_
_entity.id
_entity.type
_entity.pdbx_description
1 polymer ?
#
loop_
_entity_poly.entity_id
_entity_poly.type
_entity_poly.pdbx_seq_one_letter_code
_entity_poly.pdbx_strand_id
1 'polypeptide(L)'
;MRDAKLNSLADIIAHYRPISYQVSANGQLFEKELKPVSPYGFGRLHFTICFSVISAVSRYVAESPVRAPIQFIFDEQQGIDADVEMLFDEMIKSLPREAQKLIDGRPVFKSDKELQYAPLQAADLLAWHLRREHETGEKLVLTSRLMSGDAHIVQEIPDEMLRSWASHHATLPGVPLLRSKQQWKDFKATLKTLTDTGIYPSKIKGPGIYYPEGTSALARAIDWVRRRFRKA
;
A
#
# COMPACT_ATOMS: atom_id res chain seq x y z
N MET A 1 21.25 -27.94 -1.03
CA MET A 1 19.76 -27.85 -1.14
C MET A 1 19.29 -26.41 -1.36
N ARG A 2 19.77 -25.42 -0.58
CA ARG A 2 19.45 -23.99 -0.77
C ARG A 2 19.85 -23.45 -2.15
N ASP A 3 21.08 -23.71 -2.58
CA ASP A 3 21.59 -23.21 -3.87
C ASP A 3 20.90 -23.84 -5.09
N ALA A 4 20.42 -25.08 -4.97
CA ALA A 4 19.64 -25.73 -6.02
C ALA A 4 18.26 -25.09 -6.20
N LYS A 5 17.58 -24.77 -5.08
CA LYS A 5 16.31 -24.03 -5.11
C LYS A 5 16.50 -22.62 -5.70
N LEU A 6 17.59 -21.95 -5.32
CA LEU A 6 17.95 -20.63 -5.84
C LEU A 6 18.18 -20.65 -7.36
N ASN A 7 18.94 -21.63 -7.86
CA ASN A 7 19.14 -21.78 -9.30
C ASN A 7 17.83 -22.08 -10.04
N SER A 8 16.99 -22.98 -9.51
CA SER A 8 15.70 -23.29 -10.12
C SER A 8 14.78 -22.07 -10.23
N LEU A 9 14.78 -21.18 -9.22
CA LEU A 9 13.99 -19.95 -9.26
C LEU A 9 14.57 -18.92 -10.24
N ALA A 10 15.90 -18.79 -10.30
CA ALA A 10 16.56 -17.96 -11.32
C ALA A 10 16.26 -18.47 -12.74
N ASP A 11 16.20 -19.78 -12.95
CA ASP A 11 15.86 -20.38 -14.24
C ASP A 11 14.40 -20.13 -14.63
N ILE A 12 13.47 -20.15 -13.67
CA ILE A 12 12.06 -19.77 -13.89
C ILE A 12 11.96 -18.29 -14.30
N ILE A 13 12.63 -17.39 -13.57
CA ILE A 13 12.66 -15.96 -13.91
C ILE A 13 13.25 -15.77 -15.31
N ALA A 14 14.37 -16.43 -15.62
CA ALA A 14 15.02 -16.35 -16.93
C ALA A 14 14.12 -16.89 -18.05
N HIS A 15 13.33 -17.94 -17.79
CA HIS A 15 12.41 -18.51 -18.77
C HIS A 15 11.26 -17.56 -19.12
N TYR A 16 10.60 -16.97 -18.11
CA TYR A 16 9.44 -16.10 -18.32
C TYR A 16 9.82 -14.65 -18.64
N ARG A 17 11.09 -14.26 -18.43
CA ARG A 17 11.62 -12.90 -18.65
C ARG A 17 10.68 -11.81 -18.09
N PRO A 18 10.26 -11.90 -16.82
CA PRO A 18 9.32 -10.93 -16.25
C PRO A 18 9.97 -9.55 -16.24
N ILE A 19 9.21 -8.46 -16.16
CA ILE A 19 9.79 -7.16 -15.77
C ILE A 19 10.02 -7.23 -14.26
N SER A 20 11.24 -6.94 -13.79
CA SER A 20 11.50 -6.87 -12.35
C SER A 20 11.40 -5.43 -11.86
N TYR A 21 10.83 -5.25 -10.68
CA TYR A 21 10.67 -3.94 -10.05
C TYR A 21 11.17 -4.02 -8.61
N GLN A 22 11.95 -3.03 -8.18
CA GLN A 22 12.34 -2.88 -6.78
C GLN A 22 11.94 -1.49 -6.26
N VAL A 23 11.56 -1.47 -5.00
CA VAL A 23 11.48 -0.22 -4.23
C VAL A 23 12.29 -0.34 -2.95
N SER A 24 13.09 0.67 -2.67
CA SER A 24 13.88 0.78 -1.44
C SER A 24 13.51 2.05 -0.68
N ALA A 25 13.82 2.06 0.61
CA ALA A 25 13.70 3.21 1.48
C ALA A 25 14.72 3.11 2.62
N ASN A 26 15.14 4.25 3.16
CA ASN A 26 16.01 4.30 4.31
C ASN A 26 15.27 3.85 5.58
N GLY A 27 15.47 2.57 5.95
CA GLY A 27 14.81 1.96 7.11
C GLY A 27 15.19 2.61 8.44
N GLN A 28 16.42 3.11 8.59
CA GLN A 28 16.85 3.78 9.82
C GLN A 28 16.15 5.13 9.99
N LEU A 29 16.06 5.89 8.91
CA LEU A 29 15.36 7.18 8.92
C LEU A 29 13.85 6.99 9.11
N PHE A 30 13.26 5.97 8.48
CA PHE A 30 11.86 5.60 8.70
C PHE A 30 11.58 5.35 10.19
N GLU A 31 12.39 4.51 10.84
CA GLU A 31 12.20 4.13 12.26
C GLU A 31 12.43 5.30 13.21
N LYS A 32 13.40 6.18 12.93
CA LYS A 32 13.77 7.29 13.81
C LYS A 32 12.91 8.53 13.64
N GLU A 33 12.50 8.86 12.42
CA GLU A 33 11.87 10.15 12.11
C GLU A 33 10.39 10.00 11.75
N LEU A 34 10.04 9.06 10.87
CA LEU A 34 8.66 8.96 10.36
C LEU A 34 7.73 8.16 11.29
N LYS A 35 8.14 6.97 11.70
CA LYS A 35 7.31 6.07 12.52
C LYS A 35 6.83 6.68 13.84
N PRO A 36 7.65 7.40 14.63
CA PRO A 36 7.21 7.94 15.92
C PRO A 36 6.09 8.98 15.83
N VAL A 37 5.98 9.64 14.68
CA VAL A 37 5.01 10.70 14.41
C VAL A 37 3.91 10.24 13.46
N SER A 38 3.84 8.97 13.10
CA SER A 38 2.82 8.43 12.20
C SER A 38 1.70 7.69 12.95
N PRO A 39 0.47 7.63 12.40
CA PRO A 39 -0.52 6.67 12.85
C PRO A 39 0.02 5.24 12.79
N TYR A 40 -0.46 4.38 13.68
CA TYR A 40 0.08 3.02 13.88
C TYR A 40 0.16 2.20 12.58
N GLY A 41 -0.86 2.26 11.72
CA GLY A 41 -0.85 1.55 10.43
C GLY A 41 0.20 2.09 9.46
N PHE A 42 0.35 3.41 9.36
CA PHE A 42 1.36 4.07 8.53
C PHE A 42 2.78 3.99 9.12
N GLY A 43 2.91 3.69 10.42
CA GLY A 43 4.18 3.44 11.11
C GLY A 43 4.84 2.10 10.77
N ARG A 44 4.40 1.45 9.69
CA ARG A 44 4.94 0.18 9.18
C ARG A 44 5.50 0.39 7.79
N LEU A 45 6.82 0.25 7.63
CA LEU A 45 7.48 0.51 6.35
C LEU A 45 6.90 -0.32 5.20
N HIS A 46 6.50 -1.56 5.48
CA HIS A 46 5.90 -2.43 4.48
C HIS A 46 4.61 -1.85 3.88
N PHE A 47 3.78 -1.18 4.67
CA PHE A 47 2.56 -0.53 4.16
C PHE A 47 2.93 0.53 3.11
N THR A 48 3.89 1.39 3.44
CA THR A 48 4.40 2.43 2.53
C THR A 48 4.99 1.82 1.26
N ILE A 49 5.76 0.74 1.39
CA ILE A 49 6.37 0.03 0.27
C ILE A 49 5.30 -0.59 -0.65
N CYS A 50 4.27 -1.23 -0.11
CA CYS A 50 3.15 -1.75 -0.91
C CYS A 50 2.52 -0.64 -1.75
N PHE A 51 2.26 0.53 -1.15
CA PHE A 51 1.69 1.65 -1.87
C PHE A 51 2.60 2.15 -2.99
N SER A 52 3.90 2.28 -2.71
CA SER A 52 4.88 2.69 -3.72
C SER A 52 4.94 1.73 -4.89
N VAL A 53 4.92 0.40 -4.64
CA VAL A 53 4.84 -0.62 -5.70
C VAL A 53 3.58 -0.45 -6.54
N ILE A 54 2.41 -0.35 -5.90
CA ILE A 54 1.12 -0.19 -6.62
C ILE A 54 1.15 1.05 -7.49
N SER A 55 1.56 2.19 -6.93
CA SER A 55 1.62 3.47 -7.63
C SER A 55 2.56 3.42 -8.84
N ALA A 56 3.79 2.96 -8.63
CA ALA A 56 4.83 2.99 -9.64
C ALA A 56 4.58 2.01 -10.77
N VAL A 57 4.22 0.77 -10.44
CA VAL A 57 3.92 -0.27 -11.45
C VAL A 57 2.71 0.15 -12.28
N SER A 58 1.65 0.66 -11.65
CA SER A 58 0.46 1.11 -12.38
C SER A 58 0.75 2.28 -13.33
N ARG A 59 1.59 3.24 -12.91
CA ARG A 59 2.03 4.35 -13.76
C ARG A 59 2.90 3.87 -14.93
N TYR A 60 3.87 3.01 -14.64
CA TYR A 60 4.75 2.44 -15.65
C TYR A 60 3.97 1.69 -16.73
N VAL A 61 3.03 0.82 -16.34
CA VAL A 61 2.22 0.05 -17.29
C VAL A 61 1.32 0.97 -18.12
N ALA A 62 0.76 2.03 -17.51
CA ALA A 62 -0.05 3.02 -18.24
C ALA A 62 0.72 3.75 -19.35
N GLU A 63 2.01 3.98 -19.13
CA GLU A 63 2.92 4.60 -20.09
C GLU A 63 3.53 3.59 -21.08
N SER A 64 3.44 2.29 -20.78
CA SER A 64 4.00 1.24 -21.63
C SER A 64 3.12 0.90 -22.84
N PRO A 65 3.70 0.29 -23.90
CA PRO A 65 2.94 -0.25 -25.02
C PRO A 65 2.00 -1.40 -24.65
N VAL A 66 2.27 -2.11 -23.55
CA VAL A 66 1.49 -3.27 -23.10
C VAL A 66 0.65 -2.88 -21.88
N ARG A 67 -0.61 -2.52 -22.13
CA ARG A 67 -1.55 -2.05 -21.11
C ARG A 67 -2.45 -3.18 -20.60
N ALA A 68 -1.85 -4.16 -19.94
CA ALA A 68 -2.58 -5.29 -19.36
C ALA A 68 -3.13 -4.96 -17.96
N PRO A 69 -4.28 -5.54 -17.56
CA PRO A 69 -4.73 -5.49 -16.17
C PRO A 69 -3.68 -6.06 -15.20
N ILE A 70 -3.57 -5.46 -14.03
CA ILE A 70 -2.52 -5.72 -13.03
C ILE A 70 -3.18 -6.25 -11.77
N GLN A 71 -2.87 -7.49 -11.43
CA GLN A 71 -3.20 -8.06 -10.13
C GLN A 71 -2.02 -7.90 -9.18
N PHE A 72 -2.25 -7.24 -8.05
CA PHE A 72 -1.24 -7.09 -7.01
C PHE A 72 -1.34 -8.23 -6.00
N ILE A 73 -0.28 -9.03 -5.90
CA ILE A 73 -0.14 -10.11 -4.94
C ILE A 73 1.06 -9.78 -4.07
N PHE A 74 0.85 -9.66 -2.77
CA PHE A 74 1.90 -9.41 -1.78
C PHE A 74 2.07 -10.62 -0.86
N ASP A 75 3.25 -10.73 -0.25
CA ASP A 75 3.48 -11.70 0.81
C ASP A 75 2.67 -11.34 2.06
N GLU A 76 2.22 -12.37 2.79
CA GLU A 76 1.38 -12.20 3.96
C GLU A 76 2.15 -11.54 5.11
N GLN A 77 1.62 -10.43 5.61
CA GLN A 77 2.24 -9.67 6.70
C GLN A 77 1.18 -9.28 7.73
N GLN A 78 1.42 -9.65 8.99
CA GLN A 78 0.41 -9.53 10.05
C GLN A 78 -0.13 -8.11 10.20
N GLY A 79 -1.40 -7.92 9.81
CA GLY A 79 -2.15 -6.68 9.96
C GLY A 79 -1.88 -5.61 8.90
N ILE A 80 -1.02 -5.87 7.90
CA ILE A 80 -0.85 -4.98 6.74
C ILE A 80 -2.01 -5.17 5.77
N ASP A 81 -2.43 -6.41 5.58
CA ASP A 81 -3.60 -6.83 4.79
C ASP A 81 -4.84 -5.98 5.09
N ALA A 82 -5.24 -5.92 6.36
CA ALA A 82 -6.42 -5.18 6.78
C ALA A 82 -6.25 -3.65 6.64
N ASP A 83 -5.02 -3.15 6.76
CA ASP A 83 -4.74 -1.72 6.61
C ASP A 83 -4.79 -1.31 5.13
N VAL A 84 -4.21 -2.12 4.25
CA VAL A 84 -4.27 -1.92 2.79
C VAL A 84 -5.71 -2.08 2.31
N GLU A 85 -6.43 -3.12 2.72
CA GLU A 85 -7.83 -3.33 2.34
C GLU A 85 -8.69 -2.10 2.68
N MET A 86 -8.55 -1.57 3.90
CA MET A 86 -9.30 -0.42 4.38
C MET A 86 -8.97 0.88 3.62
N LEU A 87 -7.71 1.08 3.25
CA LEU A 87 -7.22 2.36 2.72
C LEU A 87 -7.07 2.37 1.20
N PHE A 88 -7.23 1.23 0.53
CA PHE A 88 -6.89 1.05 -0.88
C PHE A 88 -7.56 2.08 -1.79
N ASP A 89 -8.86 2.33 -1.61
CA ASP A 89 -9.61 3.27 -2.45
C ASP A 89 -9.08 4.71 -2.30
N GLU A 90 -8.61 5.10 -1.11
CA GLU A 90 -7.99 6.40 -0.91
C GLU A 90 -6.59 6.45 -1.50
N MET A 91 -5.81 5.36 -1.37
CA MET A 91 -4.46 5.23 -1.90
C MET A 91 -4.44 5.47 -3.42
N ILE A 92 -5.32 4.80 -4.16
CA ILE A 92 -5.30 4.85 -5.63
C ILE A 92 -5.87 6.15 -6.22
N LYS A 93 -6.60 6.96 -5.45
CA LYS A 93 -7.17 8.24 -5.96
C LYS A 93 -6.12 9.24 -6.45
N SER A 94 -4.91 9.14 -5.91
CA SER A 94 -3.77 9.99 -6.29
C SER A 94 -3.15 9.62 -7.65
N LEU A 95 -3.51 8.45 -8.20
CA LEU A 95 -2.97 7.97 -9.47
C LEU A 95 -3.70 8.60 -10.66
N PRO A 96 -3.05 8.74 -11.83
CA PRO A 96 -3.75 9.10 -13.07
C PRO A 96 -4.86 8.10 -13.37
N ARG A 97 -5.97 8.56 -13.97
CA ARG A 97 -7.13 7.69 -14.28
C ARG A 97 -6.75 6.47 -15.13
N GLU A 98 -5.82 6.63 -16.07
CA GLU A 98 -5.37 5.51 -16.91
C GLU A 98 -4.60 4.46 -16.11
N ALA A 99 -3.82 4.86 -15.11
CA ALA A 99 -3.16 3.93 -14.20
C ALA A 99 -4.17 3.24 -13.27
N GLN A 100 -5.17 3.97 -12.76
CA GLN A 100 -6.23 3.39 -11.91
C GLN A 100 -7.01 2.28 -12.62
N LYS A 101 -7.34 2.47 -13.91
CA LYS A 101 -8.09 1.49 -14.71
C LYS A 101 -7.36 0.17 -14.94
N LEU A 102 -6.04 0.17 -14.82
CA LEU A 102 -5.22 -1.03 -15.00
C LEU A 102 -5.18 -1.89 -13.73
N ILE A 103 -5.59 -1.37 -12.58
CA ILE A 103 -5.60 -2.12 -11.33
C ILE A 103 -6.79 -3.08 -11.34
N ASP A 104 -6.51 -4.38 -11.37
CA ASP A 104 -7.51 -5.44 -11.35
C ASP A 104 -7.79 -5.88 -9.91
N GLY A 105 -8.85 -5.32 -9.33
CA GLY A 105 -9.31 -5.65 -7.98
C GLY A 105 -8.45 -5.03 -6.87
N ARG A 106 -8.59 -5.58 -5.66
CA ARG A 106 -7.80 -5.18 -4.48
C ARG A 106 -6.54 -6.06 -4.38
N PRO A 107 -5.45 -5.56 -3.79
CA PRO A 107 -4.29 -6.36 -3.53
C PRO A 107 -4.65 -7.54 -2.63
N VAL A 108 -4.12 -8.72 -2.97
CA VAL A 108 -4.28 -9.92 -2.15
C VAL A 108 -2.97 -10.26 -1.46
N PHE A 109 -3.09 -10.77 -0.24
CA PHE A 109 -1.95 -11.18 0.58
C PHE A 109 -1.96 -12.70 0.68
N LYS A 110 -0.84 -13.32 0.32
CA LYS A 110 -0.76 -14.78 0.16
C LYS A 110 0.55 -15.30 0.72
N SER A 111 0.52 -16.54 1.19
CA SER A 111 1.74 -17.20 1.62
C SER A 111 2.57 -17.62 0.42
N ASP A 112 3.84 -17.27 0.43
CA ASP A 112 4.85 -17.74 -0.51
C ASP A 112 5.03 -19.28 -0.49
N LYS A 113 4.51 -19.99 0.52
CA LYS A 113 4.59 -21.46 0.64
C LYS A 113 3.69 -22.21 -0.33
N GLU A 114 2.65 -21.57 -0.86
CA GLU A 114 1.73 -22.19 -1.81
C GLU A 114 2.34 -22.18 -3.22
N LEU A 115 2.30 -23.32 -3.91
CA LEU A 115 2.95 -23.48 -5.22
C LEU A 115 2.41 -22.51 -6.29
N GLN A 116 1.11 -22.18 -6.25
CA GLN A 116 0.53 -21.18 -7.16
C GLN A 116 1.13 -19.77 -7.01
N TYR A 117 1.79 -19.47 -5.89
CA TYR A 117 2.45 -18.19 -5.62
C TYR A 117 3.99 -18.33 -5.63
N ALA A 118 4.53 -19.28 -6.39
CA ALA A 118 5.97 -19.34 -6.67
C ALA A 118 6.59 -17.99 -7.13
N PRO A 119 5.87 -17.09 -7.85
CA PRO A 119 6.37 -15.74 -8.13
C PRO A 119 6.68 -14.91 -6.86
N LEU A 120 6.00 -15.12 -5.73
CA LEU A 120 6.32 -14.45 -4.47
C LEU A 120 7.68 -14.91 -3.92
N GLN A 121 7.99 -16.21 -4.02
CA GLN A 121 9.32 -16.72 -3.64
C GLN A 121 10.43 -16.10 -4.49
N ALA A 122 10.18 -15.92 -5.80
CA ALA A 122 11.12 -15.25 -6.69
C ALA A 122 11.33 -13.77 -6.28
N ALA A 123 10.25 -13.05 -5.95
CA ALA A 123 10.32 -11.67 -5.50
C ALA A 123 11.05 -11.52 -4.15
N ASP A 124 10.75 -12.38 -3.16
CA ASP A 124 11.42 -12.36 -1.84
C ASP A 124 12.92 -12.65 -1.97
N LEU A 125 13.30 -13.63 -2.80
CA LEU A 125 14.71 -13.91 -3.07
C LEU A 125 15.44 -12.74 -3.70
N LEU A 126 14.83 -12.10 -4.71
CA LEU A 126 15.40 -10.91 -5.32
C LEU A 126 15.57 -9.80 -4.28
N ALA A 127 14.54 -9.52 -3.47
CA ALA A 127 14.59 -8.52 -2.41
C ALA A 127 15.68 -8.82 -1.37
N TRP A 128 15.84 -10.08 -0.97
CA TRP A 128 16.89 -10.50 -0.02
C TRP A 128 18.29 -10.25 -0.59
N HIS A 129 18.52 -10.62 -1.85
CA HIS A 129 19.79 -10.40 -2.53
C HIS A 129 20.12 -8.91 -2.61
N LEU A 130 19.18 -8.10 -3.09
CA LEU A 130 19.35 -6.65 -3.20
C LEU A 130 19.62 -5.97 -1.86
N ARG A 131 18.89 -6.38 -0.80
CA ARG A 131 19.14 -5.88 0.55
C ARG A 131 20.56 -6.21 1.01
N ARG A 132 21.01 -7.45 0.77
CA ARG A 132 22.36 -7.88 1.14
C ARG A 132 23.43 -7.09 0.39
N GLU A 133 23.27 -6.86 -0.92
CA GLU A 133 24.19 -6.01 -1.68
C GLU A 133 24.27 -4.60 -1.12
N HIS A 134 23.13 -4.04 -0.71
CA HIS A 134 23.07 -2.71 -0.13
C HIS A 134 23.73 -2.64 1.25
N GLU A 135 23.59 -3.68 2.08
CA GLU A 135 24.19 -3.76 3.41
C GLU A 135 25.71 -4.01 3.38
N THR A 136 26.19 -4.83 2.45
CA THR A 136 27.61 -5.24 2.40
C THR A 136 28.43 -4.46 1.37
N GLY A 137 27.78 -3.81 0.40
CA GLY A 137 28.43 -3.24 -0.79
C GLY A 137 28.91 -4.29 -1.80
N GLU A 138 28.72 -5.59 -1.51
CA GLU A 138 29.16 -6.69 -2.37
C GLU A 138 28.11 -7.00 -3.43
N LYS A 139 28.51 -6.99 -4.71
CA LYS A 139 27.64 -7.41 -5.81
C LYS A 139 27.56 -8.93 -5.89
N LEU A 140 26.34 -9.48 -5.80
CA LEU A 140 26.12 -10.92 -5.83
C LEU A 140 25.77 -11.34 -7.27
N VAL A 141 26.51 -12.32 -7.80
CA VAL A 141 26.33 -12.85 -9.17
C VAL A 141 24.89 -13.34 -9.41
N LEU A 142 24.20 -13.82 -8.37
CA LEU A 142 22.83 -14.30 -8.52
C LEU A 142 21.82 -13.15 -8.67
N THR A 143 22.09 -11.96 -8.13
CA THR A 143 21.19 -10.80 -8.26
C THR A 143 20.96 -10.43 -9.71
N SER A 144 22.03 -10.43 -10.53
CA SER A 144 21.91 -10.13 -11.96
C SER A 144 21.11 -11.18 -12.75
N ARG A 145 21.03 -12.42 -12.25
CA ARG A 145 20.19 -13.47 -12.84
C ARG A 145 18.73 -13.40 -12.39
N LEU A 146 18.47 -12.82 -11.21
CA LEU A 146 17.12 -12.61 -10.68
C LEU A 146 16.51 -11.29 -11.20
N MET A 147 17.35 -10.33 -11.58
CA MET A 147 16.92 -9.17 -12.35
C MET A 147 16.67 -9.60 -13.80
N SER A 148 15.56 -9.16 -14.37
CA SER A 148 15.31 -9.43 -15.78
C SER A 148 16.26 -8.65 -16.65
N GLY A 149 16.82 -9.31 -17.67
CA GLY A 149 17.70 -8.68 -18.64
C GLY A 149 17.00 -7.64 -19.53
N ASP A 150 15.66 -7.68 -19.63
CA ASP A 150 14.90 -6.79 -20.52
C ASP A 150 14.47 -5.48 -19.86
N ALA A 151 14.14 -5.52 -18.57
CA ALA A 151 13.78 -4.34 -17.81
C ALA A 151 13.86 -4.63 -16.30
N HIS A 152 14.70 -3.87 -15.60
CA HIS A 152 14.69 -3.76 -14.15
C HIS A 152 14.41 -2.32 -13.74
N ILE A 153 13.28 -2.10 -13.08
CA ILE A 153 12.85 -0.78 -12.62
C ILE A 153 13.27 -0.62 -11.16
N VAL A 154 13.95 0.49 -10.88
CA VAL A 154 14.38 0.85 -9.53
C VAL A 154 13.68 2.11 -9.10
N GLN A 155 13.03 2.05 -7.95
CA GLN A 155 12.57 3.23 -7.23
C GLN A 155 13.20 3.28 -5.85
N GLU A 156 13.65 4.46 -5.46
CA GLU A 156 14.02 4.76 -4.08
C GLU A 156 13.00 5.77 -3.54
N ILE A 157 12.55 5.57 -2.31
CA ILE A 157 11.85 6.61 -1.56
C ILE A 157 12.93 7.52 -0.96
N PRO A 158 13.10 8.75 -1.46
CA PRO A 158 14.19 9.60 -1.01
C PRO A 158 14.03 9.99 0.46
N ASP A 159 15.16 10.20 1.12
CA ASP A 159 15.19 10.67 2.51
C ASP A 159 14.36 11.96 2.69
N GLU A 160 14.42 12.93 1.76
CA GLU A 160 13.60 14.15 1.87
C GLU A 160 12.10 13.87 1.86
N MET A 161 11.66 12.83 1.14
CA MET A 161 10.25 12.45 1.07
C MET A 161 9.79 11.86 2.40
N LEU A 162 10.61 10.99 3.00
CA LEU A 162 10.33 10.45 4.34
C LEU A 162 10.27 11.56 5.41
N ARG A 163 11.19 12.54 5.35
CA ARG A 163 11.17 13.70 6.26
C ARG A 163 9.97 14.61 6.03
N SER A 164 9.57 14.80 4.78
CA SER A 164 8.36 15.57 4.44
C SER A 164 7.11 14.90 4.99
N TRP A 165 7.00 13.56 4.91
CA TRP A 165 5.90 12.83 5.51
C TRP A 165 5.92 12.91 7.03
N ALA A 166 7.09 12.81 7.66
CA ALA A 166 7.24 12.93 9.11
C ALA A 166 6.76 14.30 9.59
N SER A 167 7.22 15.36 8.91
CA SER A 167 6.81 16.74 9.19
C SER A 167 5.30 16.92 9.00
N HIS A 168 4.73 16.37 7.91
CA HIS A 168 3.29 16.43 7.68
C HIS A 168 2.50 15.72 8.78
N HIS A 169 2.84 14.47 9.10
CA HIS A 169 2.13 13.70 10.13
C HIS A 169 2.21 14.35 11.52
N ALA A 170 3.34 14.95 11.87
CA ALA A 170 3.51 15.68 13.13
C ALA A 170 2.55 16.88 13.27
N THR A 171 2.09 17.47 12.16
CA THR A 171 1.15 18.61 12.18
C THR A 171 -0.32 18.19 12.24
N LEU A 172 -0.63 16.91 12.00
CA LEU A 172 -2.01 16.44 11.92
C LEU A 172 -2.58 16.17 13.32
N PRO A 173 -3.62 16.90 13.77
CA PRO A 173 -4.14 16.80 15.13
C PRO A 173 -4.75 15.43 15.46
N GLY A 174 -5.15 14.66 14.45
CA GLY A 174 -5.69 13.30 14.62
C GLY A 174 -4.63 12.23 14.85
N VAL A 175 -3.36 12.47 14.49
CA VAL A 175 -2.32 11.45 14.55
C VAL A 175 -2.00 10.99 15.98
N PRO A 176 -1.89 11.87 17.00
CA PRO A 176 -1.72 11.44 18.38
C PRO A 176 -2.80 10.45 18.87
N LEU A 177 -4.01 10.52 18.31
CA LEU A 177 -5.13 9.64 18.65
C LEU A 177 -5.07 8.27 17.97
N LEU A 178 -4.12 8.04 17.07
CA LEU A 178 -4.03 6.85 16.22
C LEU A 178 -2.68 6.12 16.33
N ARG A 179 -1.83 6.51 17.27
CA ARG A 179 -0.43 6.04 17.36
C ARG A 179 -0.27 4.66 17.99
N SER A 180 -1.17 4.24 18.87
CA SER A 180 -1.12 2.91 19.48
C SER A 180 -1.89 1.87 18.66
N LYS A 181 -1.51 0.60 18.83
CA LYS A 181 -2.21 -0.53 18.21
C LYS A 181 -3.69 -0.56 18.56
N GLN A 182 -4.05 -0.28 19.81
CA GLN A 182 -5.43 -0.31 20.29
C GLN A 182 -6.25 0.83 19.67
N GLN A 183 -5.75 2.06 19.73
CA GLN A 183 -6.36 3.22 19.07
C GLN A 183 -6.61 2.98 17.57
N TRP A 184 -5.63 2.39 16.88
CA TRP A 184 -5.76 2.05 15.48
C TRP A 184 -6.86 1.00 15.26
N LYS A 185 -6.90 -0.05 16.07
CA LYS A 185 -7.95 -1.08 16.00
C LYS A 185 -9.34 -0.46 16.20
N ASP A 186 -9.50 0.42 17.17
CA ASP A 186 -10.78 1.09 17.48
C ASP A 186 -11.20 2.03 16.34
N PHE A 187 -10.24 2.75 15.76
CA PHE A 187 -10.44 3.55 14.56
C PHE A 187 -10.91 2.71 13.38
N LYS A 188 -10.26 1.56 13.11
CA LYS A 188 -10.67 0.65 12.03
C LYS A 188 -12.09 0.11 12.24
N ALA A 189 -12.41 -0.31 13.46
CA ALA A 189 -13.76 -0.77 13.80
C ALA A 189 -14.81 0.32 13.58
N THR A 190 -14.48 1.56 13.95
CA THR A 190 -15.35 2.72 13.73
C THR A 190 -15.52 3.01 12.23
N LEU A 191 -14.44 3.05 11.46
CA LEU A 191 -14.48 3.24 10.01
C LEU A 191 -15.30 2.15 9.31
N LYS A 192 -15.14 0.90 9.72
CA LYS A 192 -15.92 -0.22 9.17
C LYS A 192 -17.40 -0.03 9.47
N THR A 193 -17.76 0.27 10.72
CA THR A 193 -19.17 0.51 11.12
C THR A 193 -19.80 1.66 10.33
N LEU A 194 -19.07 2.75 10.13
CA LEU A 194 -19.50 3.86 9.29
C LEU A 194 -19.72 3.39 7.85
N THR A 195 -18.75 2.71 7.26
CA THR A 195 -18.83 2.23 5.86
C THR A 195 -19.99 1.26 5.66
N ASP A 196 -20.16 0.29 6.56
CA ASP A 196 -21.27 -0.68 6.55
C ASP A 196 -22.65 -0.01 6.66
N THR A 197 -22.72 1.17 7.28
CA THR A 197 -23.95 1.99 7.39
C THR A 197 -24.12 2.98 6.24
N GLY A 198 -23.32 2.87 5.18
CA GLY A 198 -23.35 3.78 4.02
C GLY A 198 -22.69 5.14 4.29
N ILE A 199 -21.91 5.23 5.37
CA ILE A 199 -21.15 6.40 5.78
C ILE A 199 -19.71 6.32 5.31
N TYR A 200 -19.34 7.15 4.33
CA TYR A 200 -17.98 7.23 3.79
C TYR A 200 -17.24 8.41 4.40
N PRO A 201 -16.36 8.20 5.41
CA PRO A 201 -15.77 9.30 6.16
C PRO A 201 -14.88 10.21 5.31
N SER A 202 -14.25 9.68 4.26
CA SER A 202 -13.45 10.47 3.32
C SER A 202 -14.26 11.46 2.47
N LYS A 203 -15.59 11.30 2.39
CA LYS A 203 -16.49 12.26 1.72
C LYS A 203 -16.99 13.36 2.67
N ILE A 204 -16.65 13.30 3.96
CA ILE A 204 -17.09 14.27 4.97
C ILE A 204 -16.18 15.50 4.91
N LYS A 205 -16.72 16.63 4.43
CA LYS A 205 -15.98 17.90 4.26
C LYS A 205 -16.18 18.91 5.40
N GLY A 206 -16.86 18.54 6.49
CA GLY A 206 -17.07 19.42 7.63
C GLY A 206 -17.90 18.79 8.76
N PRO A 207 -17.99 19.42 9.94
CA PRO A 207 -18.81 18.95 11.04
C PRO A 207 -20.30 19.03 10.65
N GLY A 208 -20.99 17.90 10.58
CA GLY A 208 -22.38 17.83 10.14
C GLY A 208 -23.03 16.46 10.30
N ILE A 209 -24.36 16.43 10.20
CA ILE A 209 -25.18 15.22 10.25
C ILE A 209 -24.97 14.45 8.95
N TYR A 210 -24.60 13.18 9.09
CA TYR A 210 -24.35 12.33 7.95
C TYR A 210 -25.61 11.54 7.57
N TYR A 211 -25.89 11.47 6.27
CA TYR A 211 -26.96 10.65 5.72
C TYR A 211 -26.38 9.54 4.84
N PRO A 212 -26.71 8.26 5.09
CA PRO A 212 -26.30 7.14 4.24
C PRO A 212 -26.55 7.39 2.76
N GLU A 213 -25.67 6.87 1.90
CA GLU A 213 -25.95 6.78 0.46
C GLU A 213 -27.24 5.98 0.25
N GLY A 214 -28.25 6.59 -0.39
CA GLY A 214 -29.61 6.06 -0.49
C GLY A 214 -30.66 6.81 0.33
N THR A 215 -30.25 7.66 1.29
CA THR A 215 -31.20 8.52 2.00
C THR A 215 -31.75 9.58 1.04
N SER A 216 -33.06 9.52 0.75
CA SER A 216 -33.72 10.42 -0.19
C SER A 216 -33.57 11.90 0.23
N ALA A 217 -33.51 12.80 -0.75
CA ALA A 217 -33.43 14.24 -0.49
C ALA A 217 -34.59 14.73 0.41
N LEU A 218 -35.77 14.11 0.27
CA LEU A 218 -36.94 14.37 1.10
C LEU A 218 -36.70 13.99 2.58
N ALA A 219 -36.13 12.81 2.85
CA ALA A 219 -35.82 12.38 4.22
C ALA A 219 -34.80 13.29 4.90
N ARG A 220 -33.81 13.79 4.13
CA ARG A 220 -32.83 14.77 4.62
C ARG A 220 -33.47 16.11 4.95
N ALA A 221 -34.41 16.57 4.11
CA ALA A 221 -35.15 17.81 4.32
C ALA A 221 -36.07 17.72 5.56
N ILE A 222 -36.76 16.59 5.75
CA ILE A 222 -37.64 16.37 6.91
C ILE A 222 -36.84 16.38 8.22
N ASP A 223 -35.68 15.70 8.27
CA ASP A 223 -34.84 15.69 9.48
C ASP A 223 -34.24 17.08 9.78
N TRP A 224 -33.85 17.83 8.74
CA TRP A 224 -33.40 19.23 8.90
C TRP A 224 -34.50 20.12 9.49
N VAL A 225 -35.72 20.03 8.96
CA VAL A 225 -36.90 20.75 9.48
C VAL A 225 -37.15 20.36 10.94
N ARG A 226 -37.21 19.07 11.24
CA ARG A 226 -37.48 18.55 12.60
C ARG A 226 -36.47 19.06 13.63
N ARG A 227 -35.20 19.20 13.27
CA ARG A 227 -34.15 19.70 14.17
C ARG A 227 -34.23 21.21 14.36
N ARG A 228 -34.61 21.96 13.33
CA ARG A 228 -34.81 23.42 13.41
C ARG A 228 -35.95 23.78 14.36
N PHE A 229 -37.00 22.97 14.40
CA PHE A 229 -38.15 23.13 15.31
C PHE A 229 -37.98 22.48 16.69
N ARG A 230 -36.87 21.78 16.95
CA ARG A 230 -36.51 21.25 18.29
C ARG A 230 -35.60 22.18 19.10
N LYS A 231 -35.09 23.25 18.48
CA LYS A 231 -34.26 24.29 19.10
C LYS A 231 -34.99 25.64 19.25
N ALA A 232 -36.29 25.67 18.98
CA ALA A 232 -37.22 26.76 19.29
C ALA A 232 -38.15 26.29 20.40
#